data_AF-A0A0R2Q3X1-F1
#
_entry.id   AF-A0A0R2Q3X1-F1
#
_cell.length_a   1.000
_cell.length_b   1.000
_cell.length_c   1.000
_cell.angle_alpha   90.00
_cell.angle_beta   90.00
_cell.angle_gamma   90.00
#
_symmetry.space_group_name_H-M   'P 1'
#
loop_
_entity.id
_entity.type
_entity.pdbx_description
1 polymer ?
#
loop_
_entity_poly.entity_id
_entity_poly.type
_entity_poly.pdbx_seq_one_letter_code
_entity_poly.pdbx_strand_id
1 'polypeptide(L)'
;KLRWENEGWTAEGTLGSDNAQFVLRLSAGWTVQQCLLFRDLEDPDLWLGTDSHGRWGEMNGAHRTELDGCTDIDFVNTPFTNCIPIRRLPLLVGHSATISVAVIDIETLGITKQTQQYTKVSPNTWRYFSVAANCEVEANVDEFGFVLDEPNRFQRIT
;
A
#
# COMPACT_ATOMS: atom_id res chain seq x y z
N LYS A 1 -4.00 -7.75 -9.83
CA LYS A 1 -3.32 -7.69 -11.14
C LYS A 1 -2.41 -6.47 -11.17
N LEU A 2 -1.19 -6.60 -11.69
CA LEU A 2 -0.27 -5.48 -11.90
C LEU A 2 0.02 -5.35 -13.41
N ARG A 3 -0.06 -4.15 -13.96
CA ARG A 3 0.21 -3.85 -15.38
C ARG A 3 1.15 -2.66 -15.52
N TRP A 4 1.99 -2.68 -16.55
CA TRP A 4 2.82 -1.54 -16.95
C TRP A 4 2.12 -0.74 -18.05
N GLU A 5 1.79 0.51 -17.76
CA GLU A 5 1.03 1.39 -18.66
C GLU A 5 1.45 2.86 -18.42
N ASN A 6 1.53 3.68 -19.47
CA ASN A 6 1.85 5.11 -19.38
C ASN A 6 3.11 5.43 -18.53
N GLU A 7 4.19 4.67 -18.74
CA GLU A 7 5.47 4.83 -18.01
C GLU A 7 5.37 4.60 -16.49
N GLY A 8 4.32 3.92 -16.03
CA GLY A 8 4.09 3.58 -14.63
C GLY A 8 3.43 2.23 -14.45
N TRP A 9 3.10 1.92 -13.19
CA TRP A 9 2.40 0.71 -12.81
C TRP A 9 0.96 1.00 -12.44
N THR A 10 0.04 0.17 -12.92
CA THR A 10 -1.34 0.12 -12.45
C THR A 10 -1.57 -1.21 -11.73
N ALA A 11 -1.90 -1.12 -10.45
CA ALA A 11 -2.32 -2.25 -9.64
C ALA A 11 -3.83 -2.20 -9.42
N GLU A 12 -4.51 -3.31 -9.63
CA GLU A 12 -5.95 -3.43 -9.36
C GLU A 12 -6.26 -4.77 -8.72
N GLY A 13 -7.32 -4.82 -7.92
CA GLY A 13 -7.74 -6.06 -7.27
C GLY A 13 -9.01 -5.84 -6.45
N THR A 14 -9.44 -6.91 -5.78
CA THR A 14 -10.59 -6.92 -4.89
C THR A 14 -10.13 -7.06 -3.43
N LEU A 15 -10.89 -6.47 -2.51
CA LEU A 15 -10.62 -6.40 -1.09
C LEU A 15 -11.88 -6.76 -0.29
N GLY A 16 -11.70 -7.42 0.85
CA GLY A 16 -12.75 -7.65 1.85
C GLY A 16 -13.88 -8.59 1.39
N SER A 17 -14.90 -8.71 2.26
CA SER A 17 -16.12 -9.49 2.01
C SER A 17 -17.04 -8.84 0.97
N ASP A 18 -16.97 -7.52 0.86
CA ASP A 18 -17.89 -6.73 0.04
C ASP A 18 -17.40 -6.60 -1.41
N ASN A 19 -16.30 -7.30 -1.76
CA ASN A 19 -15.66 -7.26 -3.08
C ASN A 19 -15.28 -5.85 -3.54
N ALA A 20 -14.92 -4.98 -2.59
CA ALA A 20 -14.45 -3.64 -2.89
C ALA A 20 -13.26 -3.70 -3.86
N GLN A 21 -13.30 -2.94 -4.93
CA GLN A 21 -12.25 -2.91 -5.93
C GLN A 21 -11.32 -1.73 -5.68
N PHE A 22 -10.03 -1.92 -5.88
CA PHE A 22 -9.08 -0.83 -5.84
C PHE A 22 -8.35 -0.67 -7.17
N VAL A 23 -7.92 0.55 -7.44
CA VAL A 23 -6.92 0.88 -8.44
C VAL A 23 -5.86 1.78 -7.81
N LEU A 24 -4.63 1.30 -7.77
CA LEU A 24 -3.46 2.10 -7.43
C LEU A 24 -2.68 2.42 -8.70
N ARG A 25 -2.32 3.69 -8.88
CA ARG A 25 -1.39 4.14 -9.92
C ARG A 25 -0.08 4.54 -9.27
N LEU A 26 1.01 3.98 -9.77
CA LEU A 26 2.36 4.19 -9.27
C LEU A 26 3.25 4.67 -10.41
N SER A 27 4.24 5.51 -10.09
CA SER A 27 5.33 5.81 -11.01
C SER A 27 6.19 4.57 -11.33
N ALA A 28 7.08 4.68 -12.31
CA ALA A 28 8.11 3.68 -12.59
C ALA A 28 8.92 3.28 -11.33
N GLY A 29 9.20 4.25 -10.46
CA GLY A 29 9.94 4.11 -9.21
C GLY A 29 9.07 3.70 -8.01
N TRP A 30 7.85 3.21 -8.23
CA TRP A 30 6.93 2.74 -7.18
C TRP A 30 6.40 3.81 -6.22
N THR A 31 6.63 5.10 -6.49
CA THR A 31 5.92 6.19 -5.79
C THR A 31 4.43 6.14 -6.11
N VAL A 32 3.58 6.15 -5.08
CA VAL A 32 2.12 6.21 -5.25
C VAL A 32 1.74 7.55 -5.86
N GLN A 33 0.84 7.54 -6.85
CA GLN A 33 0.33 8.73 -7.51
C GLN A 33 -1.17 8.89 -7.31
N GLN A 34 -1.93 7.79 -7.42
CA GLN A 34 -3.37 7.78 -7.20
C GLN A 34 -3.83 6.50 -6.51
N CYS A 35 -4.89 6.63 -5.73
CA CYS A 35 -5.62 5.53 -5.11
C CYS A 35 -7.11 5.74 -5.30
N LEU A 36 -7.74 4.77 -5.95
CA LEU A 36 -9.18 4.72 -6.16
C LEU A 36 -9.71 3.47 -5.46
N LEU A 37 -10.82 3.61 -4.76
CA LEU A 37 -11.54 2.52 -4.10
C LEU A 37 -13.01 2.59 -4.48
N PHE A 38 -13.59 1.45 -4.87
CA PHE A 38 -14.96 1.28 -5.33
C PHE A 38 -15.59 0.17 -4.48
N ARG A 39 -16.73 0.40 -3.83
CA ARG A 39 -17.44 -0.68 -3.11
C ARG A 39 -18.56 -1.28 -3.96
N ASP A 40 -19.50 -0.45 -4.40
CA ASP A 40 -20.74 -0.92 -5.06
C ASP A 40 -21.12 -0.16 -6.34
N LEU A 41 -20.44 0.95 -6.66
CA LEU A 41 -20.82 1.87 -7.73
C LEU A 41 -19.78 1.96 -8.85
N GLU A 42 -20.18 2.51 -10.00
CA GLU A 42 -19.29 2.79 -11.13
C GLU A 42 -18.26 3.89 -10.79
N ASP A 43 -18.65 4.84 -9.94
CA ASP A 43 -17.78 5.90 -9.43
C ASP A 43 -17.06 5.48 -8.15
N PRO A 44 -15.82 5.94 -7.92
CA PRO A 44 -15.07 5.59 -6.72
C PRO A 44 -15.66 6.27 -5.48
N ASP A 45 -15.84 5.49 -4.40
CA ASP A 45 -16.16 5.99 -3.07
C ASP A 45 -15.03 6.86 -2.50
N LEU A 46 -13.78 6.51 -2.83
CA LEU A 46 -12.59 7.24 -2.43
C LEU A 46 -11.66 7.42 -3.64
N TRP A 47 -11.29 8.66 -3.92
CA TRP A 47 -10.30 9.00 -4.94
C TRP A 47 -9.28 9.97 -4.37
N LEU A 48 -8.10 9.46 -4.08
CA LEU A 48 -6.94 10.23 -3.64
C LEU A 48 -5.90 10.35 -4.74
N GLY A 49 -5.30 11.53 -4.86
CA GLY A 49 -4.11 11.77 -5.66
C GLY A 49 -3.03 12.45 -4.81
N THR A 50 -1.77 12.28 -5.19
CA THR A 50 -0.65 13.01 -4.59
C THR A 50 0.19 13.72 -5.64
N ASP A 51 0.80 14.85 -5.25
CA ASP A 51 1.81 15.53 -6.06
C ASP A 51 3.17 14.82 -6.08
N SER A 52 3.24 13.60 -5.55
CA SER A 52 4.46 12.78 -5.39
C SER A 52 5.50 13.36 -4.43
N HIS A 53 5.18 14.48 -3.76
CA HIS A 53 6.02 15.14 -2.75
C HIS A 53 5.36 15.13 -1.37
N GLY A 54 4.36 14.25 -1.19
CA GLY A 54 3.70 14.01 0.08
C GLY A 54 2.51 14.92 0.36
N ARG A 55 2.06 15.75 -0.59
CA ARG A 55 0.75 16.40 -0.48
C ARG A 55 -0.30 15.56 -1.17
N TRP A 56 -1.44 15.40 -0.51
CA TRP A 56 -2.54 14.55 -0.97
C TRP A 56 -3.79 15.38 -1.20
N GLY A 57 -4.61 15.01 -2.17
CA GLY A 57 -5.89 15.67 -2.41
C GLY A 57 -6.91 14.71 -3.00
N GLU A 58 -8.17 15.12 -2.92
CA GLU A 58 -9.26 14.47 -3.62
C GLU A 58 -9.36 14.96 -5.06
N MET A 59 -10.11 14.22 -5.89
CA MET A 59 -10.32 14.58 -7.29
C MET A 59 -10.99 15.95 -7.50
N ASN A 60 -11.80 16.40 -6.53
CA ASN A 60 -12.41 17.74 -6.53
C ASN A 60 -11.40 18.86 -6.22
N GLY A 61 -10.13 18.54 -5.96
CA GLY A 61 -9.08 19.48 -5.61
C GLY A 61 -8.96 19.80 -4.12
N ALA A 62 -9.78 19.19 -3.26
CA ALA A 62 -9.71 19.38 -1.81
C ALA A 62 -8.43 18.75 -1.26
N HIS A 63 -7.61 19.56 -0.59
CA HIS A 63 -6.39 19.10 0.08
C HIS A 63 -6.74 18.30 1.34
N ARG A 64 -6.14 17.12 1.48
CA ARG A 64 -6.19 16.25 2.66
C ARG A 64 -4.96 16.48 3.54
N THR A 65 -4.95 17.58 4.30
CA THR A 65 -3.80 18.02 5.12
C THR A 65 -3.38 17.00 6.17
N GLU A 66 -4.32 16.18 6.65
CA GLU A 66 -4.05 15.11 7.61
C GLU A 66 -3.18 13.99 7.03
N LEU A 67 -3.03 13.93 5.70
CA LEU A 67 -2.18 12.97 4.99
C LEU A 67 -0.83 13.57 4.57
N ASP A 68 -0.55 14.83 4.91
CA ASP A 68 0.69 15.48 4.50
C ASP A 68 1.92 14.72 5.01
N GLY A 69 2.87 14.49 4.09
CA GLY A 69 4.08 13.72 4.33
C GLY A 69 3.91 12.21 4.21
N CYS A 70 2.70 11.68 4.00
CA CYS A 70 2.53 10.26 3.66
C CYS A 70 3.14 9.99 2.29
N THR A 71 4.01 8.97 2.21
CA THR A 71 4.66 8.55 0.96
C THR A 71 4.01 7.32 0.34
N ASP A 72 3.24 6.57 1.13
CA ASP A 72 2.64 5.31 0.75
C ASP A 72 1.22 5.20 1.32
N ILE A 73 0.48 4.21 0.81
CA ILE A 73 -0.85 3.83 1.26
C ILE A 73 -0.81 2.38 1.72
N ASP A 74 -1.62 2.07 2.72
CA ASP A 74 -1.88 0.71 3.15
C ASP A 74 -3.39 0.46 3.26
N PHE A 75 -3.86 -0.68 2.76
CA PHE A 75 -5.26 -1.08 2.91
C PHE A 75 -5.35 -2.09 4.06
N VAL A 76 -6.25 -1.83 5.00
CA VAL A 76 -6.51 -2.80 6.07
C VAL A 76 -6.96 -4.12 5.44
N ASN A 77 -6.52 -5.24 6.01
CA ASN A 77 -6.88 -6.60 5.61
C ASN A 77 -6.36 -7.09 4.24
N THR A 78 -5.28 -6.52 3.71
CA THR A 78 -4.53 -7.12 2.59
C THR A 78 -3.03 -6.98 2.79
N PRO A 79 -2.22 -7.97 2.37
CA PRO A 79 -0.76 -7.82 2.38
C PRO A 79 -0.24 -7.15 1.10
N PHE A 80 -1.12 -6.84 0.14
CA PHE A 80 -0.73 -6.36 -1.18
C PHE A 80 0.08 -5.07 -1.12
N THR A 81 -0.39 -4.09 -0.35
CA THR A 81 0.20 -2.74 -0.24
C THR A 81 1.63 -2.76 0.28
N ASN A 82 2.03 -3.78 1.06
CA ASN A 82 3.40 -3.95 1.55
C ASN A 82 4.43 -4.09 0.41
N CYS A 83 4.03 -4.54 -0.79
CA CYS A 83 4.96 -4.65 -1.91
C CYS A 83 5.50 -3.28 -2.37
N ILE A 84 4.74 -2.20 -2.13
CA ILE A 84 5.08 -0.85 -2.57
C ILE A 84 6.34 -0.33 -1.84
N PRO A 85 6.36 -0.22 -0.50
CA PRO A 85 7.56 0.20 0.21
C PRO A 85 8.70 -0.82 0.04
N ILE A 86 8.40 -2.12 -0.03
CA ILE A 86 9.41 -3.18 -0.23
C ILE A 86 10.19 -2.99 -1.54
N ARG A 87 9.52 -2.59 -2.62
CA ARG A 87 10.19 -2.31 -3.90
C ARG A 87 10.78 -0.91 -4.00
N ARG A 88 10.14 0.08 -3.38
CA ARG A 88 10.53 1.50 -3.45
C ARG A 88 11.75 1.81 -2.58
N LEU A 89 11.86 1.18 -1.41
CA LEU A 89 12.91 1.47 -0.44
C LEU A 89 14.23 0.76 -0.82
N PRO A 90 15.34 1.50 -1.02
CA PRO A 90 16.62 0.92 -1.42
C PRO A 90 17.39 0.35 -0.21
N LEU A 91 16.74 -0.52 0.59
CA LEU A 91 17.35 -1.09 1.79
C LEU A 91 18.32 -2.23 1.45
N LEU A 92 19.48 -2.19 2.10
CA LEU A 92 20.37 -3.33 2.22
C LEU A 92 19.89 -4.24 3.36
N VAL A 93 20.32 -5.50 3.35
CA VAL A 93 20.04 -6.44 4.44
C VAL A 93 20.58 -5.88 5.76
N GLY A 94 19.75 -5.89 6.80
CA GLY A 94 20.01 -5.31 8.12
C GLY A 94 19.65 -3.83 8.25
N HIS A 95 19.27 -3.14 7.17
CA HIS A 95 18.85 -1.74 7.23
C HIS A 95 17.34 -1.62 7.42
N SER A 96 16.93 -0.48 8.00
CA SER A 96 15.53 -0.10 8.19
C SER A 96 15.25 1.30 7.61
N ALA A 97 14.00 1.54 7.24
CA ALA A 97 13.48 2.87 6.99
C ALA A 97 12.13 3.07 7.68
N THR A 98 11.89 4.30 8.11
CA THR A 98 10.61 4.73 8.69
C THR A 98 9.89 5.63 7.69
N ILE A 99 8.62 5.35 7.44
CA ILE A 99 7.77 6.06 6.48
C ILE A 99 6.45 6.47 7.13
N SER A 100 5.83 7.52 6.60
CA SER A 100 4.44 7.86 6.92
C SER A 100 3.53 7.23 5.88
N VAL A 101 2.50 6.53 6.34
CA VAL A 101 1.58 5.74 5.51
C VAL A 101 0.16 6.17 5.80
N ALA A 102 -0.62 6.40 4.75
CA ALA A 102 -2.07 6.57 4.86
C ALA A 102 -2.73 5.18 4.90
N VAL A 103 -3.16 4.77 6.09
CA VAL A 103 -3.83 3.48 6.32
C VAL A 103 -5.33 3.66 6.14
N ILE A 104 -5.89 2.94 5.17
CA ILE A 104 -7.26 3.04 4.72
C ILE A 104 -8.02 1.79 5.17
N ASP A 105 -9.01 2.00 6.03
CA ASP A 105 -10.00 0.98 6.37
C ASP A 105 -11.04 0.89 5.26
N ILE A 106 -11.12 -0.25 4.59
CA ILE A 106 -11.95 -0.43 3.39
C ILE A 106 -13.45 -0.49 3.69
N GLU A 107 -13.84 -0.85 4.93
CA GLU A 107 -15.24 -0.98 5.33
C GLU A 107 -15.81 0.40 5.66
N THR A 108 -15.06 1.19 6.42
CA THR A 108 -15.47 2.50 6.93
C THR A 108 -15.04 3.67 6.05
N LEU A 109 -14.10 3.46 5.13
CA LEU A 109 -13.35 4.51 4.39
C LEU A 109 -12.57 5.46 5.31
N GLY A 110 -12.40 5.10 6.57
CA GLY A 110 -11.57 5.85 7.51
C GLY A 110 -10.11 5.82 7.08
N ILE A 111 -9.45 6.98 7.12
CA ILE A 111 -8.02 7.09 6.80
C ILE A 111 -7.28 7.59 8.03
N THR A 112 -6.23 6.88 8.42
CA THR A 112 -5.35 7.28 9.51
C THR A 112 -3.91 7.35 9.02
N LYS A 113 -3.19 8.40 9.43
CA LYS A 113 -1.75 8.48 9.22
C LYS A 113 -1.03 7.63 10.25
N GLN A 114 -0.20 6.69 9.80
CA GLN A 114 0.62 5.86 10.66
C GLN A 114 2.10 5.96 10.29
N THR A 115 2.96 5.94 11.31
CA THR A 115 4.40 5.82 11.13
C THR A 115 4.75 4.34 11.13
N GLN A 116 5.21 3.82 9.99
CA GLN A 116 5.59 2.41 9.84
C GLN A 116 7.09 2.28 9.61
N GLN A 117 7.71 1.26 10.21
CA GLN A 117 9.11 0.90 10.00
C GLN A 117 9.20 -0.41 9.22
N TYR A 118 9.99 -0.39 8.14
CA TYR A 118 10.31 -1.56 7.34
C TYR A 118 11.79 -1.89 7.52
N THR A 119 12.09 -3.16 7.78
CA THR A 119 13.46 -3.67 7.91
C THR A 119 13.68 -4.81 6.93
N LYS A 120 14.75 -4.74 6.14
CA LYS A 120 15.13 -5.86 5.25
C LYS A 120 15.94 -6.88 6.03
N VAL A 121 15.33 -8.01 6.40
CA VAL A 121 15.95 -9.03 7.25
C VAL A 121 16.87 -9.96 6.45
N SER A 122 16.45 -10.30 5.23
CA SER A 122 17.20 -11.12 4.29
C SER A 122 16.90 -10.64 2.85
N PRO A 123 17.49 -11.23 1.79
CA PRO A 123 17.12 -10.89 0.42
C PRO A 123 15.60 -10.96 0.12
N ASN A 124 14.89 -11.88 0.77
CA ASN A 124 13.48 -12.18 0.51
C ASN A 124 12.58 -12.11 1.75
N THR A 125 13.09 -11.58 2.87
CA THR A 125 12.35 -11.50 4.14
C THR A 125 12.36 -10.06 4.64
N TRP A 126 11.18 -9.55 4.97
CA TRP A 126 10.97 -8.20 5.47
C TRP A 126 10.25 -8.22 6.80
N ARG A 127 10.68 -7.34 7.71
CA ARG A 127 10.02 -7.13 8.99
C ARG A 127 9.29 -5.79 8.99
N TYR A 128 8.02 -5.82 9.37
CA TYR A 128 7.16 -4.64 9.50
C TYR A 128 6.01 -4.93 10.48
N PHE A 129 5.31 -3.88 10.91
CA PHE A 129 4.07 -4.03 11.68
C PHE A 129 2.91 -4.33 10.74
N SER A 130 2.33 -5.52 10.83
CA SER A 130 1.11 -5.85 10.08
C SER A 130 -0.09 -5.23 10.77
N VAL A 131 -0.75 -4.29 10.09
CA VAL A 131 -2.00 -3.68 10.58
C VAL A 131 -3.08 -4.76 10.75
N ALA A 132 -3.10 -5.75 9.86
CA ALA A 132 -4.10 -6.81 9.86
C ALA A 132 -3.86 -7.86 10.97
N ALA A 133 -2.62 -8.18 11.31
CA ALA A 133 -2.27 -9.08 12.42
C ALA A 133 -2.14 -8.36 13.77
N ASN A 134 -2.05 -7.02 13.74
CA ASN A 134 -1.82 -6.15 14.89
C ASN A 134 -0.54 -6.53 15.68
N CYS A 135 0.51 -6.94 14.97
CA CYS A 135 1.80 -7.28 15.54
C CYS A 135 2.92 -7.11 14.51
N GLU A 136 4.17 -7.13 14.98
CA GLU A 136 5.32 -7.23 14.09
C GLU A 136 5.41 -8.64 13.49
N VAL A 137 5.65 -8.70 12.18
CA VAL A 137 5.77 -9.93 11.40
C VAL A 137 7.04 -9.92 10.57
N GLU A 138 7.60 -11.11 10.32
CA GLU A 138 8.60 -11.32 9.27
C GLU A 138 7.93 -12.01 8.10
N ALA A 139 7.65 -11.25 7.04
CA ALA A 139 6.98 -11.75 5.86
C ALA A 139 8.00 -12.17 4.79
N ASN A 140 7.74 -13.30 4.15
CA ASN A 140 8.48 -13.73 2.97
C ASN A 140 7.87 -13.12 1.72
N VAL A 141 8.72 -12.68 0.79
CA VAL A 141 8.30 -12.07 -0.48
C VAL A 141 8.92 -12.77 -1.68
N ASP A 142 8.24 -12.66 -2.82
CA ASP A 142 8.81 -13.06 -4.10
C ASP A 142 9.84 -12.05 -4.63
N GLU A 143 10.43 -12.35 -5.78
CA GLU A 143 11.39 -11.49 -6.47
C GLU A 143 10.83 -10.12 -6.88
N PHE A 144 9.50 -9.96 -6.88
CA PHE A 144 8.80 -8.72 -7.14
C PHE A 144 8.35 -8.01 -5.85
N GLY A 145 8.71 -8.51 -4.66
CA GLY A 145 8.34 -7.91 -3.39
C GLY A 145 6.90 -8.19 -2.96
N PHE A 146 6.16 -9.05 -3.65
CA PHE A 146 4.83 -9.46 -3.22
C PHE A 146 4.93 -10.48 -2.09
N VAL A 147 4.12 -10.27 -1.06
CA VAL A 147 4.02 -11.18 0.09
C VAL A 147 3.59 -12.57 -0.36
N LEU A 148 4.42 -13.56 -0.02
CA LEU A 148 4.17 -14.99 -0.16
C LEU A 148 3.50 -15.54 1.09
N ASP A 149 4.03 -15.15 2.23
CA ASP A 149 3.63 -15.63 3.54
C ASP A 149 3.82 -14.49 4.55
N GLU A 150 2.71 -14.08 5.17
CA GLU A 150 2.68 -13.21 6.34
C GLU A 150 2.16 -14.04 7.51
N PRO A 151 3.02 -14.40 8.47
CA PRO A 151 2.66 -15.32 9.54
C PRO A 151 1.35 -14.96 10.25
N ASN A 152 0.50 -15.96 10.45
CA ASN A 152 -0.79 -15.87 11.15
C ASN A 152 -1.88 -15.03 10.47
N ARG A 153 -1.65 -14.49 9.25
CA ARG A 153 -2.66 -13.67 8.58
C ARG A 153 -2.86 -13.97 7.10
N PHE A 154 -1.81 -14.06 6.30
CA PHE A 154 -1.94 -14.22 4.85
C PHE A 154 -0.98 -15.23 4.28
N GLN A 155 -1.47 -16.03 3.33
CA GLN A 155 -0.67 -16.92 2.50
C GLN A 155 -1.12 -16.78 1.05
N ARG A 156 -0.17 -16.60 0.13
CA ARG A 156 -0.48 -16.48 -1.29
C ARG A 156 -0.90 -17.84 -1.84
N ILE A 157 -2.10 -17.90 -2.43
CA ILE A 157 -2.57 -19.07 -3.15
C ILE A 157 -1.95 -19.05 -4.56
N THR A 158 -1.33 -20.16 -4.95
CA THR A 158 -0.76 -20.39 -6.28
C THR A 158 -1.70 -21.19 -7.16
#